data_AF-A0A526TBK6-F1
#
_entry.id   AF-A0A526TBK6-F1
#
_cell.length_a   1.000
_cell.length_b   1.000
_cell.length_c   1.000
_cell.angle_alpha   90.00
_cell.angle_beta   90.00
_cell.angle_gamma   90.00
#
_symmetry.space_group_name_H-M   'P 1'
#
loop_
_entity.id
_entity.type
_entity.pdbx_description
1 polymer ?
#
loop_
_entity_poly.entity_id
_entity_poly.type
_entity_poly.pdbx_seq_one_letter_code
_entity_poly.pdbx_strand_id
1 'polypeptide(L)'
;PEGGVAPGHGSLAVDYIARDESNPYFTYDASQCIVCSRCVRACEEVQGTFALTIEGRGFESRVSAGMHEAFIDSECVSCGACVQACPTDALRE
;
A
#
# COMPACT_ATOMS: atom_id res chain seq x y z
N PRO A 1 13.04 8.76 16.43
CA PRO A 1 13.30 7.30 16.47
C PRO A 1 12.60 6.64 15.30
N GLU A 2 13.32 6.61 14.19
CA GLU A 2 12.83 6.39 12.84
C GLU A 2 12.57 4.89 12.63
N GLY A 3 11.30 4.52 12.52
CA GLY A 3 10.87 3.16 12.21
C GLY A 3 11.16 2.88 10.75
N GLY A 4 12.32 2.29 10.48
CA GLY A 4 12.78 1.95 9.14
C GLY A 4 11.89 0.92 8.46
N VAL A 5 11.49 1.23 7.22
CA VAL A 5 10.92 0.25 6.29
C VAL A 5 12.01 -0.80 6.00
N ALA A 6 11.68 -2.08 6.14
CA ALA A 6 12.64 -3.16 5.94
C ALA A 6 12.94 -3.34 4.43
N PRO A 7 14.20 -3.29 3.98
CA PRO A 7 14.56 -3.72 2.64
C PRO A 7 14.64 -5.25 2.64
N GLY A 8 13.80 -5.91 1.82
CA GLY A 8 13.66 -7.36 1.82
C GLY A 8 14.96 -8.11 1.43
N HIS A 9 15.27 -9.16 2.19
CA HIS A 9 16.08 -10.32 1.79
C HIS A 9 15.43 -11.57 2.42
N GLY A 10 14.86 -12.44 1.58
CA GLY A 10 13.78 -13.36 1.96
C GLY A 10 14.06 -14.43 3.02
N SER A 11 12.99 -14.81 3.71
CA SER A 11 12.71 -16.16 4.19
C SER A 11 11.18 -16.27 4.32
N LEU A 12 10.60 -17.47 4.17
CA LEU A 12 9.15 -17.75 4.15
C LEU A 12 8.41 -17.43 5.47
N ALA A 13 8.88 -16.46 6.25
CA ALA A 13 8.04 -15.77 7.20
C ALA A 13 7.02 -15.00 6.36
N VAL A 14 5.82 -15.55 6.27
CA VAL A 14 4.62 -14.77 5.96
C VAL A 14 4.51 -13.78 7.12
N ASP A 15 5.27 -12.70 7.04
CA ASP A 15 5.09 -11.52 7.86
C ASP A 15 3.67 -11.08 7.55
N TYR A 16 2.74 -11.43 8.43
CA TYR A 16 1.45 -10.79 8.54
C TYR A 16 1.75 -9.33 8.84
N ILE A 17 1.95 -8.58 7.75
CA ILE A 17 2.60 -7.28 7.66
C ILE A 17 1.92 -6.35 8.66
N ALA A 18 2.71 -5.77 9.57
CA ALA A 18 2.23 -4.71 10.44
C ALA A 18 1.53 -3.64 9.59
N ARG A 19 0.39 -3.12 10.07
CA ARG A 19 -0.34 -2.06 9.37
C ARG A 19 0.61 -0.92 9.05
N ASP A 20 0.62 -0.50 7.79
CA ASP A 20 1.35 0.69 7.36
C ASP A 20 0.52 1.91 7.77
N GLU A 21 1.07 2.65 8.73
CA GLU A 21 0.50 3.87 9.29
C GLU A 21 1.37 5.09 8.93
N SER A 22 2.19 4.98 7.88
CA SER A 22 3.11 6.05 7.45
C SER A 22 2.37 7.28 6.94
N ASN A 23 1.15 7.13 6.44
CA ASN A 23 0.30 8.23 6.00
C ASN A 23 -0.70 8.62 7.12
N PRO A 24 -0.75 9.90 7.55
CA PRO A 24 -1.67 10.34 8.60
C PRO A 24 -3.14 10.35 8.17
N TYR A 25 -3.45 10.19 6.88
CA TYR A 25 -4.80 10.23 6.34
C TYR A 25 -5.40 8.86 6.04
N PHE A 26 -4.59 7.80 5.99
CA PHE A 26 -5.09 6.45 5.85
C PHE A 26 -4.07 5.42 6.36
N THR A 27 -4.59 4.26 6.77
CA THR A 27 -3.78 3.09 7.12
C THR A 27 -3.95 2.00 6.08
N TYR A 28 -2.87 1.25 5.82
CA TYR A 28 -2.89 0.08 4.94
C TYR A 28 -2.62 -1.20 5.73
N ASP A 29 -3.58 -2.12 5.74
CA ASP A 29 -3.46 -3.46 6.31
C ASP A 29 -3.36 -4.51 5.20
N ALA A 30 -2.15 -5.04 4.98
CA ALA A 30 -1.94 -6.06 3.95
C ALA A 30 -2.65 -7.38 4.28
N SER A 31 -2.96 -7.66 5.56
CA SER A 31 -3.67 -8.89 5.94
C SER A 31 -5.11 -8.94 5.45
N GLN A 32 -5.73 -7.78 5.26
CA GLN A 32 -7.08 -7.63 4.74
C GLN A 32 -7.07 -7.39 3.22
N CYS A 33 -5.89 -7.28 2.60
CA CYS A 33 -5.75 -6.98 1.19
C CYS A 33 -5.87 -8.25 0.35
N ILE A 34 -6.83 -8.26 -0.57
CA ILE A 34 -7.02 -9.35 -1.54
C ILE A 34 -6.32 -9.09 -2.88
N VAL A 35 -5.43 -8.08 -2.95
CA VAL A 35 -4.61 -7.75 -4.14
C VAL A 35 -5.44 -7.56 -5.42
N CYS A 36 -6.64 -6.97 -5.29
CA CYS A 36 -7.56 -6.80 -6.42
C CYS A 36 -7.16 -5.68 -7.40
N SER A 37 -6.08 -4.93 -7.14
CA SER A 37 -5.57 -3.78 -7.92
C SER A 37 -6.51 -2.57 -8.06
N ARG A 38 -7.68 -2.55 -7.40
CA ARG A 38 -8.65 -1.45 -7.50
C ARG A 38 -8.09 -0.12 -6.98
N CYS A 39 -7.34 -0.14 -5.87
CA CYS A 39 -6.72 1.06 -5.31
C CYS A 39 -5.63 1.65 -6.21
N VAL A 40 -4.83 0.79 -6.86
CA VAL A 40 -3.81 1.19 -7.85
C VAL A 40 -4.47 1.92 -9.02
N ARG A 41 -5.51 1.31 -9.60
CA ARG A 41 -6.27 1.92 -10.70
C ARG A 41 -6.95 3.22 -10.30
N ALA A 42 -7.55 3.28 -9.12
CA ALA A 42 -8.16 4.51 -8.63
C ALA A 42 -7.12 5.63 -8.43
N CYS A 43 -5.93 5.31 -7.95
CA CYS A 43 -4.85 6.30 -7.82
C CYS A 43 -4.42 6.86 -9.19
N GLU A 44 -4.29 5.98 -10.19
CA GLU A 44 -3.98 6.36 -11.57
C GLU A 44 -5.11 7.18 -12.22
N GLU A 45 -6.36 6.70 -12.16
CA GLU A 45 -7.50 7.29 -12.85
C GLU A 45 -7.94 8.64 -12.24
N VAL A 46 -7.80 8.83 -10.93
CA VAL A 46 -8.26 10.04 -10.24
C VAL A 46 -7.20 11.14 -10.19
N GLN A 47 -5.94 10.79 -9.88
CA GLN A 47 -4.87 11.78 -9.71
C GLN A 47 -3.76 11.68 -10.75
N GLY A 48 -3.54 10.51 -11.36
CA GLY A 48 -2.45 10.29 -12.31
C GLY A 48 -1.06 10.28 -11.69
N THR A 49 -0.94 10.12 -10.36
CA THR A 49 0.35 10.18 -9.64
C THR A 49 1.05 8.84 -9.50
N PHE A 50 0.39 7.73 -9.88
CA PHE A 50 0.96 6.38 -9.81
C PHE A 50 1.56 6.02 -8.43
N ALA A 51 1.05 6.65 -7.36
CA ALA A 51 1.61 6.50 -6.02
C ALA A 51 1.39 5.10 -5.41
N LEU A 52 0.53 4.28 -6.00
CA LEU A 52 0.27 2.90 -5.58
C LEU A 52 0.66 1.94 -6.71
N THR A 53 1.27 0.81 -6.35
CA THR A 53 1.60 -0.28 -7.27
C THR A 53 1.39 -1.64 -6.61
N ILE A 54 1.52 -2.71 -7.40
CA ILE A 54 1.60 -4.09 -6.90
C ILE A 54 3.05 -4.55 -6.96
N GLU A 55 3.55 -5.02 -5.83
CA GLU A 55 4.90 -5.54 -5.66
C GLU A 55 4.83 -7.03 -5.27
N GLY A 56 5.90 -7.79 -5.53
CA GLY A 56 5.98 -9.21 -5.23
C GLY A 56 5.39 -10.08 -6.34
N ARG A 57 5.34 -11.40 -6.10
CA ARG A 57 4.79 -12.38 -7.05
C ARG A 57 4.07 -13.51 -6.32
N GLY A 58 3.04 -14.06 -6.96
CA GLY A 58 2.28 -15.18 -6.40
C GLY A 58 1.67 -14.81 -5.04
N PHE A 59 1.93 -15.63 -4.02
CA PHE A 59 1.44 -15.42 -2.66
C PHE A 59 2.11 -14.23 -1.94
N GLU A 60 3.21 -13.71 -2.49
CA GLU A 60 3.93 -12.56 -1.94
C GLU A 60 3.45 -11.23 -2.55
N SER A 61 2.41 -11.27 -3.39
CA SER A 61 1.89 -10.06 -4.04
C SER A 61 1.22 -9.15 -3.00
N ARG A 62 1.58 -7.87 -2.98
CA ARG A 62 1.03 -6.86 -2.06
C ARG A 62 0.92 -5.50 -2.73
N VAL A 63 0.06 -4.64 -2.17
CA VAL A 63 0.05 -3.22 -2.55
C VAL A 63 1.23 -2.55 -1.86
N SER A 64 1.92 -1.68 -2.58
CA SER A 64 3.07 -0.91 -2.09
C SER A 64 2.96 0.51 -2.65
N ALA A 65 3.61 1.48 -2.00
CA ALA A 65 3.77 2.78 -2.62
C ALA A 65 4.70 2.67 -3.84
N GLY A 66 4.60 3.61 -4.78
CA GLY A 66 5.56 3.73 -5.87
C GLY A 66 7.00 3.74 -5.33
N MET A 67 7.95 3.16 -6.07
CA MET A 67 9.39 3.22 -5.73
C MET A 67 9.80 2.63 -4.36
N HIS A 68 8.96 1.78 -3.74
CA HIS A 68 9.23 1.14 -2.43
C HIS A 68 9.41 2.14 -1.28
N GLU A 69 8.83 3.32 -1.36
CA GLU A 69 8.86 4.32 -0.29
C GLU A 69 7.64 4.26 0.62
N ALA A 70 7.60 5.08 1.67
CA ALA A 70 6.40 5.23 2.49
C ALA A 70 5.29 5.95 1.72
N PHE A 71 4.02 5.67 2.03
CA PHE A 71 2.91 6.29 1.30
C PHE A 71 2.94 7.82 1.37
N ILE A 72 3.37 8.40 2.48
CA ILE A 72 3.48 9.86 2.63
C ILE A 72 4.66 10.48 1.89
N ASP A 73 5.74 9.71 1.69
CA ASP A 73 6.94 10.18 0.99
C ASP A 73 6.79 10.06 -0.54
N SER A 74 5.80 9.28 -1.00
CA SER A 74 5.46 9.12 -2.41
C SER A 74 4.69 10.30 -3.00
N GLU A 75 4.38 10.23 -4.29
CA GLU A 75 3.50 11.18 -5.00
C GLU A 75 2.02 11.14 -4.51
N CYS A 76 1.74 10.52 -3.37
CA CYS A 76 0.42 10.46 -2.76
C CYS A 76 0.01 11.83 -2.20
N VAL A 77 -1.00 12.44 -2.81
CA VAL A 77 -1.62 13.69 -2.31
C VAL A 77 -2.71 13.46 -1.26
N SER A 78 -2.85 12.23 -0.75
CA SER A 78 -3.84 11.86 0.28
C SER A 78 -5.29 12.19 -0.09
N CYS A 79 -5.65 12.02 -1.37
CA CYS A 79 -7.00 12.30 -1.89
C CYS A 79 -8.09 11.30 -1.49
N GLY A 80 -7.75 10.18 -0.85
CA GLY A 80 -8.69 9.16 -0.38
C GLY A 80 -9.32 8.27 -1.47
N ALA A 81 -8.98 8.46 -2.76
CA ALA A 81 -9.53 7.66 -3.86
C ALA A 81 -9.28 6.15 -3.70
N CYS A 82 -8.10 5.78 -3.21
CA CYS A 82 -7.71 4.39 -2.95
C CYS A 82 -8.55 3.74 -1.84
N VAL A 83 -8.86 4.48 -0.77
CA VAL A 83 -9.71 4.03 0.36
C VAL A 83 -11.13 3.75 -0.13
N GLN A 84 -11.72 4.69 -0.88
CA GLN A 84 -13.08 4.53 -1.42
C GLN A 84 -13.20 3.38 -2.44
N ALA A 85 -12.12 3.10 -3.17
CA ALA A 85 -12.08 2.00 -4.12
C ALA A 85 -11.80 0.63 -3.48
N CYS A 86 -11.41 0.56 -2.21
CA CYS A 86 -11.07 -0.70 -1.57
C CYS A 86 -12.33 -1.54 -1.29
N PRO A 87 -12.43 -2.79 -1.78
CA PRO A 87 -13.56 -3.68 -1.47
C PRO A 87 -13.48 -4.31 -0.07
N THR A 88 -12.34 -4.15 0.61
CA THR A 88 -12.06 -4.75 1.92
C THR A 88 -11.56 -3.68 2.88
N ASP A 89 -11.28 -4.08 4.11
CA ASP A 89 -10.71 -3.20 5.14
C ASP A 89 -9.21 -2.97 5.06
N ALA A 90 -8.60 -3.34 3.94
CA ALA A 90 -7.18 -3.13 3.73
C ALA A 90 -6.76 -1.66 3.69
N LEU A 91 -7.65 -0.75 3.30
CA LEU A 91 -7.39 0.68 3.27
C LEU A 91 -8.52 1.39 4.02
N ARG A 92 -8.17 2.14 5.06
CA ARG A 92 -9.12 2.87 5.91
C ARG A 92 -8.56 4.25 6.27
N GLU A 93 -9.43 5.25 6.32
CA GLU A 93 -9.14 6.58 6.90
C GLU A 93 -9.00 6.53 8.42
#